data_AF-A0AAC9HFQ9-F1
#
_entry.id   AF-A0AAC9HFQ9-F1
#
_cell.length_a   1.000
_cell.length_b   1.000
_cell.length_c   1.000
_cell.angle_alpha   90.00
_cell.angle_beta   90.00
_cell.angle_gamma   90.00
#
_symmetry.space_group_name_H-M   'P 1'
#
loop_
_entity.id
_entity.type
_entity.pdbx_description
1 polymer ?
#
loop_
_entity_poly.entity_id
_entity_poly.type
_entity_poly.pdbx_seq_one_letter_code
_entity_poly.pdbx_strand_id
1 'polypeptide(L)'
;MKNDIFLCENQNKPCKILDPTTEAGAYILGILWGALSVSDEGYWLRHRDRWYIDTVKLHLEITARGHESYSKTGGQWRLKITRSADVAAVKTILERYGWTPRKAPKRPYPRGPLDDRGFVRAWVELHGSADIARIGRKRGPVPRLRVYGNSVLMEDINRIIAGGTGLPLRAMQKTANETTVALYYYGKSFRAVVDWLYAGAEMFNPIIRARVEEILQRSKKYPPLKQ
;
A
#
# COMPACT_ATOMS: atom_id res chain seq x y z
N MET A 1 19.91 6.28 -22.76
CA MET A 1 19.58 6.34 -21.32
C MET A 1 20.72 5.71 -20.56
N LYS A 2 21.44 6.48 -19.75
CA LYS A 2 22.55 5.98 -18.93
C LYS A 2 21.96 5.39 -17.66
N ASN A 3 22.25 4.12 -17.39
CA ASN A 3 21.98 3.50 -16.09
C ASN A 3 23.02 4.02 -15.11
N ASP A 4 22.65 5.02 -14.30
CA ASP A 4 23.52 5.50 -13.24
C ASP A 4 23.56 4.48 -12.10
N ILE A 5 24.64 3.69 -12.06
CA ILE A 5 25.00 2.82 -10.95
C ILE A 5 25.60 3.71 -9.86
N PHE A 6 24.85 3.95 -8.79
CA PHE A 6 25.36 4.66 -7.62
C PHE A 6 26.00 3.67 -6.64
N LEU A 7 27.31 3.81 -6.44
CA LEU A 7 28.06 3.06 -5.45
C LEU A 7 27.80 3.67 -4.06
N CYS A 8 27.36 2.84 -3.12
CA CYS A 8 27.41 3.17 -1.70
C CYS A 8 28.89 3.21 -1.28
N GLU A 9 29.39 4.39 -0.90
CA GLU A 9 30.72 4.54 -0.33
C GLU A 9 30.84 3.63 0.91
N ASN A 10 31.85 2.75 0.91
CA ASN A 10 32.16 1.73 1.92
C ASN A 10 31.32 0.43 1.90
N GLN A 11 31.36 -0.31 0.79
CA GLN A 11 31.65 -1.77 0.73
C GLN A 11 31.49 -2.24 -0.73
N ASN A 12 32.39 -3.09 -1.23
CA ASN A 12 32.38 -3.70 -2.59
C ASN A 12 31.20 -4.65 -2.86
N LYS A 13 30.03 -4.39 -2.27
CA LYS A 13 28.80 -5.14 -2.47
C LYS A 13 27.78 -4.20 -3.12
N PRO A 14 27.16 -4.57 -4.25
CA PRO A 14 26.15 -3.72 -4.87
C PRO A 14 25.08 -3.38 -3.84
N CYS A 15 24.90 -2.09 -3.58
CA CYS A 15 23.78 -1.61 -2.78
C CYS A 15 22.50 -2.09 -3.47
N LYS A 16 21.57 -2.68 -2.72
CA LYS A 16 20.34 -3.23 -3.29
C LYS A 16 19.48 -2.08 -3.76
N ILE A 17 19.54 -1.79 -5.06
CA ILE A 17 18.79 -0.67 -5.65
C ILE A 17 17.37 -1.16 -5.90
N LEU A 18 16.45 -0.72 -5.06
CA LEU A 18 15.04 -0.71 -5.42
C LEU A 18 14.85 0.37 -6.48
N ASP A 19 14.23 0.04 -7.61
CA ASP A 19 13.85 1.00 -8.65
C ASP A 19 12.34 1.25 -8.62
N PRO A 20 11.87 2.32 -7.96
CA PRO A 20 10.44 2.64 -7.86
C PRO A 20 9.81 3.12 -9.17
N THR A 21 10.57 3.26 -10.26
CA THR A 21 9.97 3.51 -11.59
C THR A 21 9.40 2.24 -12.21
N THR A 22 9.76 1.08 -11.67
CA THR A 22 9.12 -0.21 -12.00
C THR A 22 7.92 -0.46 -11.10
N GLU A 23 6.94 -1.20 -11.61
CA GLU A 23 5.75 -1.58 -10.85
C GLU A 23 6.12 -2.33 -9.55
N ALA A 24 7.02 -3.31 -9.64
CA ALA A 24 7.52 -4.06 -8.49
C ALA A 24 8.19 -3.15 -7.46
N GLY A 25 9.09 -2.26 -7.90
CA GLY A 25 9.79 -1.36 -7.00
C GLY A 25 8.86 -0.38 -6.29
N ALA A 26 7.90 0.21 -7.01
CA ALA A 26 6.91 1.10 -6.42
C ALA A 26 5.99 0.38 -5.43
N TYR A 27 5.61 -0.87 -5.75
CA TYR A 27 4.79 -1.69 -4.87
C TYR A 27 5.53 -2.01 -3.56
N ILE A 28 6.80 -2.41 -3.62
CA ILE A 28 7.64 -2.59 -2.41
C ILE A 28 7.79 -1.29 -1.64
N LEU A 29 8.02 -0.16 -2.32
CA LEU A 29 8.07 1.15 -1.67
C LEU A 29 6.75 1.45 -0.94
N GLY A 30 5.61 1.14 -1.54
CA GLY A 30 4.29 1.28 -0.92
C GLY A 30 4.13 0.42 0.34
N ILE A 31 4.68 -0.80 0.34
CA ILE A 31 4.69 -1.65 1.54
C ILE A 31 5.52 -1.01 2.66
N LEU A 32 6.73 -0.57 2.34
CA LEU A 32 7.59 0.13 3.29
C LEU A 32 6.91 1.40 3.81
N TRP A 33 6.25 2.15 2.92
CA TRP A 33 5.50 3.35 3.28
C TRP A 33 4.41 3.03 4.30
N GLY A 34 3.59 2.01 4.05
CA GLY A 34 2.42 1.71 4.87
C GLY A 34 2.72 1.00 6.20
N ALA A 35 3.72 0.12 6.22
CA ALA A 35 3.89 -0.85 7.30
C ALA A 35 5.22 -0.75 8.07
N LEU A 36 6.18 0.07 7.62
CA LEU A 36 7.46 0.21 8.29
C LEU A 36 7.38 1.15 9.51
N SER A 37 8.20 0.87 10.51
CA SER A 37 8.38 1.70 11.70
C SER A 37 9.86 1.81 12.07
N VAL A 38 10.23 2.94 12.66
CA VAL A 38 11.57 3.15 13.22
C VAL A 38 11.67 2.47 14.58
N SER A 39 12.85 1.92 14.88
CA SER A 39 13.27 1.36 16.17
C SER A 39 14.70 1.84 16.48
N ASP A 40 15.15 1.66 17.71
CA ASP A 40 16.50 2.10 18.13
C ASP A 40 17.63 1.41 17.34
N GLU A 41 17.39 0.17 16.89
CA GLU A 41 18.36 -0.65 16.15
C GLU A 41 18.23 -0.57 14.62
N GLY A 42 17.27 0.22 14.09
CA GLY A 42 16.97 0.27 12.66
C GLY A 42 15.47 0.28 12.37
N TYR A 43 15.01 -0.59 11.47
CA TYR A 43 13.61 -0.59 11.00
C TYR A 43 12.88 -1.90 11.27
N TRP A 44 11.61 -1.80 11.63
CA TRP A 44 10.72 -2.94 11.81
C TRP A 44 9.55 -2.85 10.84
N LEU A 45 9.41 -3.87 9.99
CA LEU A 45 8.23 -4.08 9.16
C LEU A 45 7.27 -5.02 9.87
N ARG A 46 6.00 -4.64 10.00
CA ARG A 46 5.01 -5.43 10.76
C ARG A 46 3.68 -5.50 10.02
N HIS A 47 3.15 -6.71 9.88
CA HIS A 47 1.83 -6.91 9.29
C HIS A 47 1.20 -8.23 9.78
N ARG A 48 -0.13 -8.34 9.73
CA ARG A 48 -0.86 -9.57 10.11
C ARG A 48 -0.73 -10.67 9.07
N ASP A 49 -0.67 -10.27 7.82
CA ASP A 49 -0.43 -11.14 6.68
C ASP A 49 1.08 -11.23 6.41
N ARG A 50 1.59 -12.46 6.43
CA ARG A 50 3.00 -12.78 6.18
C ARG A 50 3.45 -12.43 4.77
N TRP A 51 2.54 -12.42 3.81
CA TRP A 51 2.85 -12.15 2.40
C TRP A 51 3.66 -10.87 2.24
N TYR A 52 3.25 -9.76 2.88
CA TYR A 52 3.98 -8.48 2.78
C TYR A 52 5.40 -8.55 3.37
N ILE A 53 5.57 -9.36 4.42
CA ILE A 53 6.87 -9.52 5.08
C ILE A 53 7.82 -10.29 4.17
N ASP A 54 7.36 -11.41 3.62
CA ASP A 54 8.17 -12.25 2.75
C ASP A 54 8.44 -11.55 1.41
N THR A 55 7.47 -10.79 0.87
CA THR A 55 7.62 -9.99 -0.36
C THR A 55 8.71 -8.93 -0.22
N VAL A 56 8.71 -8.13 0.85
CA VAL A 56 9.78 -7.15 1.09
C VAL A 56 11.12 -7.84 1.33
N LYS A 57 11.12 -8.92 2.10
CA LYS A 57 12.34 -9.69 2.39
C LYS A 57 12.99 -10.22 1.11
N LEU A 58 12.19 -10.76 0.19
CA LEU A 58 12.66 -11.29 -1.09
C LEU A 58 13.25 -10.18 -1.96
N HIS A 59 12.50 -9.09 -2.16
CA HIS A 59 12.90 -8.02 -3.09
C HIS A 59 14.06 -7.16 -2.58
N LEU A 60 14.22 -7.05 -1.27
CA LEU A 60 15.37 -6.39 -0.66
C LEU A 60 16.43 -7.40 -0.20
N GLU A 61 16.31 -8.67 -0.57
CA GLU A 61 17.22 -9.78 -0.21
C GLU A 61 17.65 -9.75 1.28
N ILE A 62 16.74 -9.39 2.18
CA ILE A 62 17.05 -9.24 3.61
C ILE A 62 17.23 -10.63 4.19
N THR A 63 18.38 -10.91 4.79
CA THR A 63 18.68 -12.27 5.29
C THR A 63 18.02 -12.57 6.63
N ALA A 64 17.53 -11.55 7.34
CA ALA A 64 16.86 -11.71 8.63
C ALA A 64 15.64 -12.66 8.51
N ARG A 65 15.45 -13.50 9.53
CA ARG A 65 14.24 -14.34 9.63
C ARG A 65 13.07 -13.46 10.08
N GLY A 66 11.96 -13.54 9.35
CA GLY A 66 10.69 -13.06 9.86
C GLY A 66 10.29 -13.92 11.05
N HIS A 67 9.77 -13.30 12.12
CA HIS A 67 9.25 -14.03 13.26
C HIS A 67 7.80 -13.63 13.52
N GLU A 68 7.01 -14.61 13.92
CA GLU A 68 5.67 -14.37 14.43
C GLU A 68 5.77 -13.84 15.87
N SER A 69 4.97 -12.84 16.18
CA SER A 69 4.85 -12.28 17.52
C SER A 69 3.38 -12.19 17.88
N TYR A 70 3.03 -12.83 19.00
CA TYR A 70 1.69 -12.76 19.56
C TYR A 70 1.53 -11.51 20.43
N SER A 71 0.39 -10.83 20.27
CA SER A 71 0.00 -9.70 21.09
C SER A 71 -1.45 -9.84 21.50
N LYS A 72 -1.91 -8.99 22.44
CA LYS A 72 -3.33 -8.91 22.83
C LYS A 72 -4.27 -8.64 21.64
N THR A 73 -3.76 -8.11 20.53
CA THR A 73 -4.53 -7.77 19.32
C THR A 73 -4.41 -8.80 18.19
N GLY A 74 -3.89 -9.99 18.51
CA GLY A 74 -3.64 -11.09 17.58
C GLY A 74 -2.17 -11.25 17.19
N GLY A 75 -1.89 -12.31 16.44
CA GLY A 75 -0.59 -12.58 15.84
C GLY A 75 -0.20 -11.55 14.79
N GLN A 76 1.08 -11.19 14.76
CA GLN A 76 1.66 -10.33 13.74
C GLN A 76 3.01 -10.89 13.31
N TRP A 77 3.27 -10.84 12.00
CA TRP A 77 4.58 -11.11 11.45
C TRP A 77 5.45 -9.87 11.53
N ARG A 78 6.71 -10.06 11.89
CA ARG A 78 7.69 -8.98 12.04
C ARG A 78 8.97 -9.33 11.32
N LEU A 79 9.49 -8.37 10.56
CA LEU A 79 10.84 -8.39 10.01
C LEU A 79 11.66 -7.27 10.66
N LYS A 80 12.72 -7.67 11.37
CA LYS A 80 13.71 -6.75 11.93
C LYS A 80 14.80 -6.51 10.89
N ILE A 81 14.99 -5.25 10.53
CA ILE A 81 16.03 -4.79 9.62
C ILE A 81 17.03 -4.01 10.49
N THR A 82 18.02 -4.73 11.01
CA THR A 82 19.01 -4.19 11.98
C THR A 82 20.45 -4.34 11.50
N ARG A 83 20.70 -5.15 10.47
CA ARG A 83 22.01 -5.24 9.84
C ARG A 83 22.32 -3.91 9.18
N SER A 84 23.48 -3.32 9.50
CA SER A 84 23.87 -1.97 9.04
C SER A 84 23.73 -1.76 7.53
N ALA A 85 24.09 -2.77 6.71
CA ALA A 85 23.95 -2.69 5.25
C ALA A 85 22.48 -2.62 4.79
N ASP A 86 21.59 -3.43 5.37
CA ASP A 86 20.17 -3.41 5.04
C ASP A 86 19.49 -2.15 5.58
N VAL A 87 19.90 -1.68 6.76
CA VAL A 87 19.45 -0.39 7.35
C VAL A 87 19.85 0.77 6.45
N ALA A 88 21.11 0.82 6.00
CA ALA A 88 21.59 1.86 5.09
C ALA A 88 20.81 1.86 3.77
N ALA A 89 20.63 0.68 3.15
CA ALA A 89 19.86 0.56 1.92
C ALA A 89 18.41 1.05 2.07
N VAL A 90 17.71 0.59 3.10
CA VAL A 90 16.33 1.03 3.39
C VAL A 90 16.29 2.53 3.67
N LYS A 91 17.21 3.04 4.50
CA LYS A 91 17.30 4.46 4.83
C LYS A 91 17.48 5.31 3.58
N THR A 92 18.43 4.97 2.70
CA THR A 92 18.69 5.68 1.45
C THR A 92 17.44 5.72 0.56
N ILE A 93 16.71 4.61 0.43
CA ILE A 93 15.44 4.57 -0.32
C ILE A 93 14.43 5.52 0.34
N LEU A 94 14.20 5.41 1.64
CA LEU A 94 13.17 6.19 2.34
C LEU A 94 13.46 7.70 2.30
N GLU A 95 14.71 8.11 2.56
CA GLU A 95 15.10 9.51 2.56
C GLU A 95 15.01 10.13 1.15
N ARG A 96 15.44 9.40 0.12
CA ARG A 96 15.37 9.84 -1.28
C ARG A 96 13.95 10.21 -1.70
N TYR A 97 12.96 9.42 -1.28
CA TYR A 97 11.56 9.63 -1.64
C TYR A 97 10.80 10.50 -0.63
N GLY A 98 11.45 10.97 0.45
CA GLY A 98 10.84 11.86 1.45
C GLY A 98 9.89 11.16 2.43
N TRP A 99 10.16 9.89 2.76
CA TRP A 99 9.35 9.14 3.72
C TRP A 99 9.39 9.78 5.11
N THR A 100 8.24 9.76 5.78
CA THR A 100 8.14 10.13 7.20
C THR A 100 7.58 8.97 8.03
N PRO A 101 7.98 8.84 9.31
CA PRO A 101 7.50 7.78 10.18
C PRO A 101 5.98 7.74 10.31
N ARG A 102 5.43 6.54 10.55
CA ARG A 102 3.98 6.30 10.67
C ARG A 102 3.24 7.25 11.62
N LYS A 103 3.88 7.71 12.69
CA LYS A 103 3.29 8.62 13.70
C LYS A 103 3.50 10.11 13.39
N ALA A 104 4.12 10.46 12.26
CA ALA A 104 4.31 11.85 11.88
C ALA A 104 2.95 12.54 11.62
N PRO A 105 2.79 13.82 12.00
CA PRO A 105 1.54 14.57 11.77
C PRO A 105 1.18 14.67 10.28
N LYS A 106 2.20 14.79 9.44
CA LYS A 106 2.09 14.83 7.99
C LYS A 106 2.90 13.69 7.40
N ARG A 107 2.27 12.95 6.48
CA ARG A 107 2.91 11.89 5.72
C ARG A 107 2.74 12.22 4.25
N PRO A 108 3.78 12.70 3.56
CA PRO A 108 3.67 13.04 2.16
C PRO A 108 3.58 11.77 1.30
N TYR A 109 3.07 11.93 0.08
CA TYR A 109 3.29 10.99 -1.00
C TYR A 109 4.79 10.96 -1.39
N PRO A 110 5.34 9.83 -1.87
CA PRO A 110 6.72 9.77 -2.35
C PRO A 110 7.01 10.84 -3.40
N ARG A 111 8.22 11.41 -3.36
CA ARG A 111 8.68 12.41 -4.33
C ARG A 111 9.54 11.79 -5.42
N GLY A 112 9.47 12.36 -6.63
CA GLY A 112 10.29 11.94 -7.77
C GLY A 112 9.61 10.88 -8.65
N PRO A 113 10.32 10.35 -9.66
CA PRO A 113 9.77 9.34 -10.56
C PRO A 113 9.32 8.08 -9.81
N LEU A 114 8.08 7.67 -10.05
CA LEU A 114 7.42 6.55 -9.37
C LEU A 114 6.40 5.91 -10.31
N ASP A 115 6.29 4.58 -10.31
CA ASP A 115 5.09 3.91 -10.79
C ASP A 115 3.96 4.11 -9.77
N ASP A 116 3.18 5.18 -9.98
CA ASP A 116 2.11 5.58 -9.06
C ASP A 116 1.09 4.45 -8.82
N ARG A 117 0.81 3.64 -9.84
CA ARG A 117 -0.18 2.56 -9.78
C ARG A 117 0.28 1.43 -8.85
N GLY A 118 1.53 1.00 -8.96
CA GLY A 118 2.15 0.00 -8.10
C GLY A 118 2.19 0.44 -6.64
N PHE A 119 2.60 1.69 -6.39
CA PHE A 119 2.58 2.27 -5.05
C PHE A 119 1.16 2.34 -4.46
N VAL A 120 0.21 2.91 -5.22
CA VAL A 120 -1.19 3.04 -4.77
C VAL A 120 -1.82 1.67 -4.55
N ARG A 121 -1.50 0.66 -5.36
CA ARG A 121 -1.97 -0.71 -5.14
C ARG A 121 -1.52 -1.26 -3.79
N ALA A 122 -0.22 -1.20 -3.49
CA ALA A 122 0.29 -1.61 -2.18
C ALA A 122 -0.39 -0.85 -1.03
N TRP A 123 -0.60 0.46 -1.19
CA TRP A 123 -1.30 1.27 -0.18
C TRP A 123 -2.76 0.83 0.02
N VAL A 124 -3.50 0.60 -1.06
CA VAL A 124 -4.89 0.14 -1.00
C VAL A 124 -4.99 -1.27 -0.41
N GLU A 125 -4.04 -2.15 -0.68
CA GLU A 125 -4.07 -3.49 -0.09
C GLU A 125 -3.76 -3.49 1.42
N LEU A 126 -2.87 -2.60 1.88
CA LEU A 126 -2.51 -2.45 3.29
C LEU A 126 -3.53 -1.66 4.11
N HIS A 127 -4.08 -0.60 3.52
CA HIS A 127 -4.91 0.39 4.20
C HIS A 127 -6.30 0.52 3.61
N GLY A 128 -6.71 -0.43 2.77
CA GLY A 128 -8.05 -0.53 2.23
C GLY A 128 -8.94 -1.50 2.99
N SER A 129 -10.25 -1.30 2.83
CA SER A 129 -11.28 -2.22 3.29
C SER A 129 -12.30 -2.38 2.17
N ALA A 130 -12.38 -3.60 1.63
CA ALA A 130 -13.42 -4.00 0.69
C ALA A 130 -14.50 -4.81 1.43
N ASP A 131 -15.75 -4.39 1.28
CA ASP A 131 -16.93 -5.06 1.83
C ASP A 131 -18.18 -4.87 0.96
N ILE A 132 -19.29 -5.48 1.37
CA ILE A 132 -20.62 -5.21 0.81
C ILE A 132 -21.34 -4.27 1.77
N ALA A 133 -21.61 -3.05 1.32
CA ALA A 133 -22.43 -2.10 2.06
C ALA A 133 -23.91 -2.27 1.69
N ARG A 134 -24.82 -1.96 2.61
CA ARG A 134 -26.27 -1.89 2.34
C ARG A 134 -26.68 -0.42 2.29
N ILE A 135 -26.97 0.09 1.10
CA ILE A 135 -27.16 1.53 0.86
C ILE A 135 -28.51 1.80 0.19
N GLY A 136 -29.05 3.01 0.40
CA GLY A 136 -30.30 3.47 -0.18
C GLY A 136 -31.54 3.00 0.59
N ARG A 137 -32.72 3.45 0.15
CA ARG A 137 -34.01 3.18 0.83
C ARG A 137 -34.31 1.68 0.94
N LYS A 138 -34.01 0.91 -0.11
CA LYS A 138 -34.20 -0.56 -0.16
C LYS A 138 -33.02 -1.35 0.44
N ARG A 139 -31.97 -0.68 0.96
CA ARG A 139 -30.78 -1.30 1.57
C ARG A 139 -30.15 -2.42 0.71
N GLY A 140 -30.09 -2.19 -0.60
CA GLY A 140 -29.52 -3.16 -1.54
C GLY A 140 -28.02 -3.37 -1.30
N PRO A 141 -27.49 -4.59 -1.52
CA PRO A 141 -26.06 -4.86 -1.38
C PRO A 141 -25.27 -4.16 -2.49
N VAL A 142 -24.25 -3.40 -2.11
CA VAL A 142 -23.37 -2.66 -3.02
C VAL A 142 -21.92 -2.86 -2.60
N PRO A 143 -21.03 -3.31 -3.50
CA PRO A 143 -19.59 -3.33 -3.25
C PRO A 143 -19.10 -1.96 -2.81
N ARG A 144 -18.29 -1.93 -1.76
CA ARG A 144 -17.66 -0.73 -1.24
C ARG A 144 -16.18 -0.99 -1.01
N LEU A 145 -15.38 0.01 -1.37
CA LEU A 145 -13.95 0.12 -1.05
C LEU A 145 -13.78 1.41 -0.27
N ARG A 146 -13.12 1.31 0.89
CA ARG A 146 -12.67 2.45 1.68
C ARG A 146 -11.16 2.40 1.75
N VAL A 147 -10.49 3.46 1.35
CA VAL A 147 -9.02 3.58 1.44
C VAL A 147 -8.69 4.62 2.48
N TYR A 148 -7.88 4.25 3.48
CA TYR A 148 -7.57 5.10 4.63
C TYR A 148 -6.13 5.62 4.56
N GLY A 149 -5.89 6.81 5.11
CA GLY A 149 -4.53 7.36 5.23
C GLY A 149 -4.50 8.77 5.82
N ASN A 150 -3.29 9.31 5.98
CA ASN A 150 -3.08 10.71 6.37
C ASN A 150 -3.62 11.64 5.29
N SER A 151 -4.26 12.76 5.66
CA SER A 151 -4.88 13.68 4.69
C SER A 151 -3.96 14.11 3.56
N VAL A 152 -2.71 14.48 3.87
CA VAL A 152 -1.73 14.93 2.87
C VAL A 152 -1.47 13.84 1.83
N LEU A 153 -1.16 12.62 2.27
CA LEU A 153 -0.97 11.47 1.39
C LEU A 153 -2.22 11.16 0.56
N MET A 154 -3.39 11.25 1.19
CA MET A 154 -4.65 10.87 0.56
C MET A 154 -5.10 11.84 -0.52
N GLU A 155 -4.67 13.11 -0.48
CA GLU A 155 -4.90 14.07 -1.57
C GLU A 155 -4.24 13.61 -2.87
N ASP A 156 -2.96 13.21 -2.81
CA ASP A 156 -2.23 12.71 -3.97
C ASP A 156 -2.78 11.37 -4.46
N ILE A 157 -3.05 10.43 -3.55
CA ILE A 157 -3.69 9.15 -3.91
C ILE A 157 -5.05 9.38 -4.61
N ASN A 158 -5.85 10.34 -4.15
CA ASN A 158 -7.14 10.65 -4.77
C ASN A 158 -6.97 11.18 -6.21
N ARG A 159 -6.00 12.08 -6.43
CA ARG A 159 -5.67 12.61 -7.76
C ARG A 159 -5.17 11.52 -8.70
N ILE A 160 -4.27 10.66 -8.23
CA ILE A 160 -3.72 9.55 -9.00
C ILE A 160 -4.81 8.56 -9.39
N ILE A 161 -5.66 8.14 -8.44
CA ILE A 161 -6.78 7.24 -8.73
C ILE A 161 -7.74 7.90 -9.73
N ALA A 162 -8.09 9.18 -9.54
CA ALA A 162 -8.98 9.90 -10.45
C ALA A 162 -8.40 9.96 -11.88
N GLY A 163 -7.12 10.32 -12.02
CA GLY A 163 -6.43 10.35 -13.31
C GLY A 163 -6.35 8.98 -13.97
N GLY A 164 -6.04 7.92 -13.20
CA GLY A 164 -5.91 6.56 -13.73
C GLY A 164 -7.24 5.88 -14.08
N THR A 165 -8.34 6.27 -13.43
CA THR A 165 -9.66 5.64 -13.62
C THR A 165 -10.65 6.49 -14.42
N GLY A 166 -10.37 7.77 -14.62
CA GLY A 166 -11.32 8.75 -15.16
C GLY A 166 -12.48 9.09 -14.21
N LEU A 167 -12.43 8.66 -12.95
CA LEU A 167 -13.44 9.01 -11.95
C LEU A 167 -13.23 10.44 -11.44
N PRO A 168 -14.29 11.14 -11.01
CA PRO A 168 -14.14 12.41 -10.32
C PRO A 168 -13.42 12.23 -8.97
N LEU A 169 -12.70 13.28 -8.55
CA LEU A 169 -12.09 13.34 -7.23
C LEU A 169 -13.12 13.07 -6.13
N ARG A 170 -12.75 12.24 -5.15
CA ARG A 170 -13.62 11.92 -4.02
C ARG A 170 -13.47 12.93 -2.90
N ALA A 171 -14.58 13.26 -2.23
CA ALA A 171 -14.53 14.00 -0.99
C ALA A 171 -13.89 13.13 0.10
N MET A 172 -12.85 13.65 0.75
CA MET A 172 -12.18 12.98 1.87
C MET A 172 -13.12 12.91 3.08
N GLN A 173 -13.43 11.70 3.52
CA GLN A 173 -14.27 11.44 4.69
C GLN A 173 -13.40 11.47 5.95
N LYS A 174 -13.67 12.38 6.89
CA LYS A 174 -12.97 12.39 8.18
C LYS A 174 -13.30 11.13 8.98
N THR A 175 -12.31 10.56 9.64
CA THR A 175 -12.54 9.47 10.60
C THR A 175 -12.67 10.03 12.02
N ALA A 176 -12.92 9.15 13.01
CA ALA A 176 -12.98 9.56 14.41
C ALA A 176 -11.65 10.14 14.92
N ASN A 177 -10.52 9.81 14.28
CA ASN A 177 -9.28 10.53 14.49
C ASN A 177 -9.14 11.61 13.40
N GLU A 178 -8.80 12.83 13.80
CA GLU A 178 -8.78 13.98 12.89
C GLU A 178 -7.64 13.94 11.85
N THR A 179 -6.73 12.98 12.00
CA THR A 179 -5.52 12.84 11.16
C THR A 179 -5.68 11.84 10.02
N THR A 180 -6.59 10.87 10.15
CA THR A 180 -6.91 9.88 9.12
C THR A 180 -8.18 10.28 8.40
N VAL A 181 -8.11 10.29 7.08
CA VAL A 181 -9.25 10.45 6.19
C VAL A 181 -9.45 9.17 5.40
N ALA A 182 -10.58 9.10 4.69
CA ALA A 182 -10.87 7.97 3.84
C ALA A 182 -11.51 8.39 2.50
N LEU A 183 -11.14 7.67 1.44
CA LEU A 183 -11.77 7.76 0.12
C LEU A 183 -12.73 6.59 -0.05
N TYR A 184 -13.96 6.88 -0.47
CA TYR A 184 -15.04 5.91 -0.56
C TYR A 184 -15.43 5.67 -2.01
N TYR A 185 -15.44 4.42 -2.44
CA TYR A 185 -15.85 3.98 -3.76
C TYR A 185 -16.94 2.93 -3.64
N TYR A 186 -18.00 3.07 -4.44
CA TYR A 186 -19.19 2.24 -4.41
C TYR A 186 -19.56 1.71 -5.80
N GLY A 187 -20.06 0.48 -5.88
CA GLY A 187 -20.65 -0.09 -7.08
C GLY A 187 -19.73 0.01 -8.30
N LYS A 188 -20.12 0.78 -9.32
CA LYS A 188 -19.31 0.98 -10.54
C LYS A 188 -17.95 1.62 -10.24
N SER A 189 -17.89 2.57 -9.33
CA SER A 189 -16.61 3.22 -8.96
C SER A 189 -15.69 2.30 -8.16
N PHE A 190 -16.24 1.38 -7.36
CA PHE A 190 -15.45 0.30 -6.74
C PHE A 190 -14.76 -0.54 -7.83
N ARG A 191 -15.54 -1.00 -8.81
CA ARG A 191 -15.05 -1.84 -9.90
C ARG A 191 -14.00 -1.11 -10.73
N ALA A 192 -14.23 0.14 -11.11
CA ALA A 192 -13.27 0.93 -11.89
C ALA A 192 -11.91 1.07 -11.19
N VAL A 193 -11.89 1.33 -9.89
CA VAL A 193 -10.64 1.40 -9.11
C VAL A 193 -9.94 0.04 -9.07
N VAL A 194 -10.68 -1.04 -8.78
CA VAL A 194 -10.10 -2.39 -8.74
C VAL A 194 -9.56 -2.81 -10.11
N ASP A 195 -10.31 -2.59 -11.18
CA ASP A 195 -9.87 -2.97 -12.52
C ASP A 195 -8.61 -2.19 -12.91
N TRP A 196 -8.53 -0.89 -12.60
CA TRP A 196 -7.32 -0.08 -12.82
C TRP A 196 -6.11 -0.58 -12.01
N LEU A 197 -6.28 -0.84 -10.71
CA LEU A 197 -5.19 -1.26 -9.83
C LEU A 197 -4.53 -2.56 -10.31
N TYR A 198 -5.32 -3.50 -10.80
CA TYR A 198 -4.87 -4.86 -11.11
C TYR A 198 -4.71 -5.14 -12.61
N ALA A 199 -5.00 -4.19 -13.49
CA ALA A 199 -4.83 -4.35 -14.94
C ALA A 199 -3.35 -4.59 -15.29
N GLY A 200 -3.01 -5.83 -15.65
CA GLY A 200 -1.64 -6.23 -16.00
C GLY A 200 -0.67 -6.21 -14.81
N ALA A 201 -1.19 -6.30 -13.58
CA ALA A 201 -0.36 -6.26 -12.38
C ALA A 201 0.55 -7.49 -12.26
N GLU A 202 1.85 -7.27 -12.13
CA GLU A 202 2.86 -8.29 -11.89
C GLU A 202 2.96 -8.65 -10.40
N MET A 203 2.67 -7.69 -9.51
CA MET A 203 2.81 -7.87 -8.06
C MET A 203 1.61 -7.39 -7.27
N PHE A 204 1.01 -8.29 -6.50
CA PHE A 204 -0.11 -8.00 -5.61
C PHE A 204 -0.27 -9.10 -4.56
N ASN A 205 -0.95 -8.79 -3.46
CA ASN A 205 -1.29 -9.80 -2.47
C ASN A 205 -2.45 -10.69 -2.98
N PRO A 206 -2.24 -12.00 -3.21
CA PRO A 206 -3.25 -12.88 -3.78
C PRO A 206 -4.48 -13.06 -2.89
N ILE A 207 -4.32 -12.99 -1.55
CA ILE A 207 -5.43 -13.11 -0.60
C ILE A 207 -6.34 -11.89 -0.71
N ILE A 208 -5.76 -10.69 -0.79
CA ILE A 208 -6.52 -9.46 -0.96
C ILE A 208 -7.23 -9.45 -2.31
N ARG A 209 -6.54 -9.87 -3.37
CA ARG A 209 -7.13 -9.98 -4.71
C ARG A 209 -8.33 -10.92 -4.73
N ALA A 210 -8.18 -12.14 -4.20
CA ALA A 210 -9.25 -13.13 -4.14
C ALA A 210 -10.47 -12.60 -3.37
N ARG A 211 -10.26 -11.93 -2.24
CA ARG A 211 -11.34 -11.31 -1.45
C ARG A 211 -12.10 -10.24 -2.25
N VAL A 212 -11.38 -9.39 -2.98
CA VAL A 212 -11.99 -8.36 -3.81
C VAL A 212 -12.82 -8.98 -4.95
N GLU A 213 -12.31 -10.05 -5.57
CA GLU A 213 -13.03 -10.80 -6.60
C GLU A 213 -14.31 -11.46 -6.07
N GLU A 214 -14.26 -12.04 -4.87
CA GLU A 214 -15.45 -12.60 -4.21
C GLU A 214 -16.55 -11.53 -4.02
N ILE A 215 -16.17 -10.34 -3.56
CA ILE A 215 -17.09 -9.20 -3.39
C ILE A 215 -17.73 -8.81 -4.73
N LEU A 216 -16.94 -8.74 -5.80
CA LEU A 216 -17.44 -8.46 -7.15
C LEU A 216 -18.40 -9.53 -7.64
N GLN A 217 -18.12 -10.82 -7.40
CA GLN A 217 -18.99 -11.93 -7.79
C GLN A 217 -20.31 -11.90 -7.02
N ARG A 218 -20.28 -11.69 -5.70
CA ARG A 218 -21.50 -11.60 -4.87
C ARG A 218 -22.41 -10.45 -5.31
N SER A 219 -21.85 -9.35 -5.80
CA SER A 219 -22.65 -8.22 -6.31
C SER A 219 -23.38 -8.52 -7.62
N LYS A 220 -22.83 -9.41 -8.46
CA LYS A 220 -23.51 -9.85 -9.69
C LYS A 220 -24.71 -10.75 -9.38
N LYS A 221 -24.62 -11.57 -8.33
CA LYS A 221 -25.69 -12.50 -7.91
C LYS A 221 -26.93 -11.79 -7.34
N TYR A 222 -26.76 -10.57 -6.82
CA TYR A 222 -27.84 -9.76 -6.25
C TYR A 222 -27.87 -8.38 -6.90
N PRO A 223 -28.30 -8.27 -8.18
CA PRO A 223 -28.37 -6.98 -8.84
C PRO A 223 -29.33 -6.06 -8.07
N PRO A 224 -29.04 -4.74 -8.00
CA PRO A 224 -29.94 -3.81 -7.36
C PRO A 224 -31.32 -3.88 -8.04
N LEU A 225 -32.38 -3.97 -7.23
CA LEU A 225 -33.76 -3.92 -7.69
C LEU A 225 -33.93 -2.68 -8.59
N LYS A 226 -34.37 -2.88 -9.84
CA LYS A 226 -34.69 -1.77 -10.75
C LYS A 226 -35.64 -0.83 -10.02
N GLN A 227 -35.28 0.46 -9.98
CA GLN A 227 -36.12 1.53 -9.44
C GLN A 227 -37.18 1.89 -10.47
#